data_AF-A0A444MV37-F1
#
_entry.id   AF-A0A444MV37-F1
#
_cell.length_a   1.000
_cell.length_b   1.000
_cell.length_c   1.000
_cell.angle_alpha   90.00
_cell.angle_beta   90.00
_cell.angle_gamma   90.00
#
_symmetry.space_group_name_H-M   'P 1'
#
loop_
_entity.id
_entity.type
_entity.pdbx_description
1 polymer ?
#
loop_
_entity_poly.entity_id
_entity_poly.type
_entity_poly.pdbx_seq_one_letter_code
_entity_poly.pdbx_strand_id
1 'polypeptide(L)'
;MQILKKYSVLTGIAISVILILIAIYVYPGGTMFNEYSVGFDWSKNFMSNLFGTKALNGTENPSRIWAYAGMIFLPITYAIFFVNMSKKIPERNAAYILKYGGIVNIFFTFLTVTSLHDIMLIISTSCFGRV
;
A
#
# COMPACT_ATOMS: atom_id res chain seq x y z
N MET A 1 -28.15 0.19 5.83
CA MET A 1 -26.93 0.27 6.66
C MET A 1 -26.22 -1.09 6.89
N GLN A 2 -26.92 -2.22 7.11
CA GLN A 2 -26.28 -3.53 7.38
C GLN A 2 -25.49 -4.13 6.18
N ILE A 3 -25.96 -3.91 4.95
CA ILE A 3 -25.30 -4.39 3.72
C ILE A 3 -23.90 -3.75 3.55
N LEU A 4 -23.78 -2.45 3.84
CA LEU A 4 -22.50 -1.72 3.84
C LEU A 4 -21.50 -2.27 4.86
N LYS A 5 -21.95 -2.73 6.03
CA LYS A 5 -21.08 -3.40 7.01
C LYS A 5 -20.64 -4.78 6.56
N LYS A 6 -21.48 -5.52 5.81
CA LYS A 6 -21.17 -6.87 5.31
C LYS A 6 -20.08 -6.85 4.24
N TYR A 7 -20.13 -5.87 3.34
CA TYR A 7 -19.19 -5.76 2.22
C TYR A 7 -18.10 -4.70 2.43
N SER A 8 -17.93 -4.19 3.65
CA SER A 8 -16.99 -3.10 3.96
C SER A 8 -15.56 -3.39 3.50
N VAL A 9 -15.11 -4.64 3.67
CA VAL A 9 -13.78 -5.07 3.22
C VAL A 9 -13.67 -5.03 1.69
N LEU A 10 -14.65 -5.58 0.98
CA LEU A 10 -14.65 -5.60 -0.48
C LEU A 10 -14.71 -4.20 -1.06
N THR A 11 -15.57 -3.33 -0.51
CA THR A 11 -15.69 -1.94 -0.94
C THR A 11 -14.40 -1.16 -0.67
N GLY A 12 -13.75 -1.39 0.47
CA GLY A 12 -12.48 -0.74 0.80
C GLY A 12 -11.34 -1.13 -0.13
N ILE A 13 -11.23 -2.42 -0.48
CA ILE A 13 -10.26 -2.91 -1.46
C ILE A 13 -10.55 -2.30 -2.84
N ALA A 14 -11.81 -2.32 -3.29
CA ALA A 14 -12.19 -1.76 -4.58
C ALA A 14 -11.82 -0.26 -4.69
N ILE A 15 -12.15 0.53 -3.66
CA ILE A 15 -11.78 1.95 -3.60
C ILE A 15 -10.25 2.11 -3.65
N SER A 16 -9.50 1.34 -2.84
CA SER A 16 -8.05 1.41 -2.84
C SER A 16 -7.45 1.07 -4.20
N VAL A 17 -7.94 0.02 -4.87
CA VAL A 17 -7.44 -0.38 -6.20
C VAL A 17 -7.73 0.70 -7.22
N ILE A 18 -8.94 1.27 -7.23
CA ILE A 18 -9.29 2.38 -8.14
C ILE A 18 -8.36 3.57 -7.92
N LEU A 19 -8.08 3.95 -6.67
CA LEU A 19 -7.18 5.06 -6.36
C LEU A 19 -5.74 4.81 -6.87
N ILE A 20 -5.23 3.59 -6.70
CA ILE A 20 -3.91 3.22 -7.23
C ILE A 20 -3.89 3.19 -8.75
N LEU A 21 -4.96 2.70 -9.40
CA LEU A 21 -5.06 2.72 -10.86
C LEU A 21 -5.10 4.16 -11.40
N ILE A 22 -5.80 5.08 -10.72
CA ILE A 22 -5.76 6.50 -11.07
C ILE A 22 -4.33 7.04 -10.91
N ALA A 23 -3.63 6.71 -9.81
CA ALA A 23 -2.25 7.12 -9.60
C ALA A 23 -1.34 6.66 -10.76
N ILE A 24 -1.44 5.39 -11.16
CA ILE A 24 -0.69 4.81 -12.28
C ILE A 24 -1.02 5.54 -13.59
N TYR A 25 -2.31 5.80 -13.85
CA TYR A 25 -2.76 6.47 -15.07
C TYR A 25 -2.23 7.90 -15.19
N VAL A 26 -2.14 8.63 -14.08
CA VAL A 26 -1.61 10.01 -14.07
C VAL A 26 -0.09 10.08 -13.86
N TYR A 27 0.61 8.95 -13.75
CA TYR A 27 2.05 8.95 -13.55
C TYR A 27 2.76 9.51 -14.80
N PRO A 28 3.60 10.56 -14.67
CA PRO A 28 4.18 11.24 -15.83
C PRO A 28 5.09 10.38 -16.69
N GLY A 29 5.94 9.55 -16.05
CA GLY A 29 6.89 8.71 -16.74
C GLY A 29 8.27 8.62 -16.10
N GLY A 30 9.18 8.00 -16.85
CA GLY A 30 10.54 7.67 -16.44
C GLY A 30 10.61 6.27 -15.83
N THR A 31 11.67 5.56 -16.17
CA THR A 31 12.08 4.27 -15.60
C THR A 31 13.54 4.36 -15.20
N MET A 32 14.03 3.44 -14.35
CA MET A 32 15.43 3.42 -13.92
C MET A 32 16.42 3.38 -15.10
N PHE A 33 16.02 2.79 -16.23
CA PHE A 33 16.86 2.61 -17.42
C PHE A 33 16.55 3.60 -18.56
N ASN A 34 15.44 4.34 -18.48
CA ASN A 34 15.03 5.30 -19.49
C ASN A 34 14.13 6.38 -18.87
N GLU A 35 14.71 7.55 -18.62
CA GLU A 35 14.02 8.73 -18.08
C GLU A 35 13.00 9.34 -19.05
N TYR A 36 13.13 9.13 -20.37
CA TYR A 36 12.21 9.67 -21.38
C TYR A 36 10.98 8.79 -21.64
N SER A 37 10.86 7.66 -20.94
CA SER A 37 9.66 6.82 -21.02
C SER A 37 8.43 7.58 -20.52
N VAL A 38 7.30 7.40 -21.21
CA VAL A 38 6.04 8.08 -20.87
C VAL A 38 5.15 7.11 -20.11
N GLY A 39 4.54 7.60 -19.03
CA GLY A 39 3.62 6.79 -18.23
C GLY A 39 4.31 5.74 -17.35
N PHE A 40 3.49 4.94 -16.66
CA PHE A 40 3.97 3.87 -15.80
C PHE A 40 4.18 2.56 -16.58
N ASP A 41 5.39 2.03 -16.54
CA ASP A 41 5.76 0.72 -17.08
C ASP A 41 5.67 -0.35 -15.98
N TRP A 42 4.72 -1.26 -16.09
CA TRP A 42 4.50 -2.34 -15.13
C TRP A 42 5.69 -3.28 -14.93
N SER A 43 6.60 -3.34 -15.90
CA SER A 43 7.80 -4.19 -15.83
C SER A 43 9.03 -3.48 -15.29
N LYS A 44 9.08 -2.14 -15.37
CA LYS A 44 10.27 -1.34 -15.07
C LYS A 44 10.08 -0.33 -13.94
N ASN A 45 8.85 -0.03 -13.56
CA ASN A 45 8.53 0.85 -12.45
C ASN A 45 8.09 0.05 -11.23
N PHE A 46 8.52 0.54 -10.07
CA PHE A 46 8.05 0.07 -8.78
C PHE A 46 6.86 0.90 -8.33
N MET A 47 5.93 0.29 -7.57
CA MET A 47 4.83 1.02 -6.95
C MET A 47 5.31 2.16 -6.05
N SER A 48 6.50 2.03 -5.45
CA SER A 48 7.13 3.08 -4.65
C SER A 48 7.38 4.38 -5.45
N ASN A 49 7.57 4.29 -6.78
CA ASN A 49 7.76 5.45 -7.64
C ASN A 49 6.55 6.39 -7.65
N LEU A 50 5.35 5.88 -7.40
CA LEU A 50 4.13 6.68 -7.33
C LEU A 50 4.13 7.67 -6.16
N PHE A 51 4.91 7.42 -5.10
CA PHE A 51 4.94 8.25 -3.90
C PHE A 51 5.98 9.38 -3.94
N GLY A 52 6.84 9.40 -4.97
CA GLY A 52 7.89 10.41 -5.12
C GLY A 52 7.32 11.81 -5.34
N THR A 53 8.02 12.84 -4.86
CA THR A 53 7.67 14.26 -5.14
C THR A 53 7.80 14.59 -6.63
N LYS A 54 8.79 13.98 -7.29
CA LYS A 54 9.00 13.99 -8.73
C LYS A 54 8.95 12.57 -9.27
N ALA A 55 8.50 12.44 -10.51
CA ALA A 55 8.59 11.20 -11.25
C ALA A 55 10.04 10.97 -11.69
N LEU A 56 10.36 9.76 -12.16
CA LEU A 56 11.74 9.41 -12.55
C LEU A 56 12.24 10.22 -13.76
N ASN A 57 11.34 10.81 -14.54
CA ASN A 57 11.67 11.75 -15.61
C ASN A 57 11.93 13.20 -15.15
N GLY A 58 11.92 13.46 -13.83
CA GLY A 58 12.20 14.77 -13.23
C GLY A 58 11.01 15.74 -13.17
N THR A 59 9.85 15.38 -13.74
CA THR A 59 8.63 16.20 -13.68
C THR A 59 7.92 16.07 -12.33
N GLU A 60 7.08 17.05 -11.98
CA GLU A 60 6.23 16.94 -10.80
C GLU A 60 5.32 15.71 -10.90
N ASN A 61 5.11 15.03 -9.77
CA ASN A 61 4.39 13.77 -9.76
C ASN A 61 2.93 13.93 -9.25
N PRO A 62 1.94 14.13 -10.13
CA PRO A 62 0.54 14.20 -9.73
C PRO A 62 -0.01 12.84 -9.23
N SER A 63 0.65 11.72 -9.50
CA SER A 63 0.23 10.40 -8.99
C SER A 63 0.31 10.29 -7.47
N ARG A 64 1.16 11.11 -6.84
CA ARG A 64 1.47 11.06 -5.41
C ARG A 64 0.24 11.18 -4.52
N ILE A 65 -0.68 12.09 -4.83
CA ILE A 65 -1.87 12.31 -4.00
C ILE A 65 -2.83 11.12 -4.06
N TRP A 66 -2.97 10.52 -5.24
CA TRP A 66 -3.82 9.34 -5.47
C TRP A 66 -3.21 8.09 -4.82
N ALA A 67 -1.89 7.95 -4.91
CA ALA A 67 -1.16 6.88 -4.26
C ALA A 67 -1.31 6.96 -2.73
N TYR A 68 -1.16 8.15 -2.14
CA TYR A 68 -1.39 8.38 -0.71
C TYR A 68 -2.82 8.06 -0.29
N ALA A 69 -3.81 8.48 -1.07
CA ALA A 69 -5.21 8.16 -0.79
C ALA A 69 -5.43 6.63 -0.79
N GLY A 70 -4.97 5.92 -1.83
CA GLY A 70 -5.08 4.46 -1.90
C GLY A 70 -4.40 3.77 -0.70
N MET A 71 -3.23 4.27 -0.32
CA MET A 71 -2.45 3.73 0.79
C MET A 71 -3.01 4.05 2.18
N ILE A 72 -3.94 4.99 2.31
CA ILE A 72 -4.72 5.18 3.55
C ILE A 72 -5.88 4.17 3.60
N PHE A 73 -6.57 3.97 2.46
CA PHE A 73 -7.72 3.06 2.41
C PHE A 73 -7.34 1.59 2.56
N LEU A 74 -6.23 1.15 1.95
CA LEU A 74 -5.82 -0.25 1.95
C LEU A 74 -5.56 -0.80 3.37
N PRO A 75 -4.74 -0.16 4.23
CA PRO A 75 -4.38 -0.72 5.53
C PRO A 75 -5.55 -0.66 6.51
N ILE A 76 -6.37 0.38 6.44
CA ILE A 76 -7.63 0.45 7.22
C ILE A 76 -8.53 -0.72 6.85
N THR A 77 -8.64 -1.03 5.56
CA THR A 77 -9.43 -2.16 5.07
C THR A 77 -8.88 -3.50 5.56
N TYR A 78 -7.56 -3.67 5.55
CA TYR A 78 -6.92 -4.85 6.11
C TYR A 78 -7.11 -4.99 7.62
N ALA A 79 -7.03 -3.90 8.38
CA ALA A 79 -7.31 -3.97 9.82
C ALA A 79 -8.76 -4.39 10.08
N ILE A 80 -9.73 -3.85 9.33
CA ILE A 80 -11.14 -4.27 9.41
C ILE A 80 -11.27 -5.76 9.09
N PHE A 81 -10.57 -6.24 8.05
CA PHE A 81 -10.54 -7.66 7.70
C PHE A 81 -10.00 -8.53 8.84
N PHE A 82 -8.84 -8.19 9.42
CA PHE A 82 -8.25 -8.96 10.51
C PHE A 82 -9.09 -8.93 11.80
N VAL A 83 -9.70 -7.79 12.13
CA VAL A 83 -10.64 -7.69 13.28
C VAL A 83 -11.90 -8.52 13.04
N ASN A 84 -12.39 -8.60 11.80
CA ASN A 84 -13.54 -9.44 11.49
C ASN A 84 -13.19 -10.93 11.48
N MET A 85 -11.99 -11.29 11.04
CA MET A 85 -11.49 -12.66 11.08
C MET A 85 -11.21 -13.13 12.50
N SER A 86 -10.68 -12.26 13.38
CA SER A 86 -10.40 -12.64 14.77
C SER A 86 -11.64 -13.10 15.52
N LYS A 87 -12.82 -12.60 15.17
CA LYS A 87 -14.11 -13.00 15.77
C LYS A 87 -14.56 -14.41 15.35
N LYS A 88 -13.99 -14.95 14.27
CA LYS A 88 -14.31 -16.28 13.73
C LYS A 88 -13.33 -17.36 14.21
N ILE A 89 -12.23 -16.95 14.85
CA ILE A 89 -11.21 -17.88 15.35
C ILE A 89 -11.64 -18.35 16.75
N PRO A 90 -11.74 -19.67 16.99
CA PRO A 90 -12.10 -20.20 18.31
C PRO A 90 -11.03 -19.97 19.38
N GLU A 91 -9.76 -20.00 18.99
CA GLU A 91 -8.62 -19.85 19.89
C GLU A 91 -8.36 -18.37 20.21
N ARG A 92 -8.31 -18.04 21.50
CA ARG A 92 -8.37 -16.66 21.99
C ARG A 92 -7.06 -15.92 21.79
N ASN A 93 -5.92 -16.59 21.91
CA ASN A 93 -4.60 -15.97 21.75
C ASN A 93 -4.35 -15.59 20.28
N ALA A 94 -4.65 -16.49 19.35
CA ALA A 94 -4.60 -16.29 17.92
C ALA A 94 -5.56 -15.18 17.48
N ALA A 95 -6.77 -15.14 18.06
CA ALA A 95 -7.69 -14.02 17.82
C ALA A 95 -7.11 -12.67 18.27
N TYR A 96 -6.44 -12.60 19.42
CA TYR A 96 -5.79 -11.36 19.86
C TYR A 96 -4.59 -10.98 19.00
N ILE A 97 -3.72 -11.94 18.66
CA ILE A 97 -2.57 -11.70 17.78
C ILE A 97 -3.06 -11.14 16.43
N LEU A 98 -4.11 -11.72 15.86
CA LEU A 98 -4.66 -11.25 14.58
C LEU A 98 -5.28 -9.85 14.70
N LYS A 99 -6.07 -9.61 15.75
CA LYS A 99 -6.74 -8.32 15.98
C LYS A 99 -5.74 -7.19 16.19
N TYR A 100 -4.80 -7.35 17.12
CA TYR A 100 -3.83 -6.31 17.45
C TYR A 100 -2.73 -6.22 16.39
N GLY A 101 -2.28 -7.36 15.84
CA GLY A 101 -1.34 -7.38 14.72
C GLY A 101 -1.88 -6.63 13.51
N GLY A 102 -3.15 -6.83 13.14
CA GLY A 102 -3.79 -6.11 12.04
C GLY A 102 -3.90 -4.60 12.28
N ILE A 103 -4.12 -4.15 13.53
CA ILE A 103 -4.16 -2.73 13.88
C ILE A 103 -2.76 -2.12 13.84
N VAL A 104 -1.78 -2.79 14.44
CA VAL A 104 -0.37 -2.37 14.45
C VAL A 104 0.18 -2.30 13.02
N ASN A 105 -0.24 -3.21 12.14
CA ASN A 105 0.14 -3.21 10.73
C ASN A 105 -0.21 -1.90 10.00
N ILE A 106 -1.30 -1.21 10.39
CA ILE A 106 -1.62 0.11 9.80
C ILE A 106 -0.45 1.08 9.99
N PHE A 107 0.10 1.15 11.21
CA PHE A 107 1.19 2.06 11.55
C PHE A 107 2.45 1.75 10.72
N PHE A 108 2.84 0.49 10.63
CA PHE A 108 3.98 0.07 9.80
C PHE A 108 3.74 0.32 8.32
N THR A 109 2.51 0.17 7.84
CA THR A 109 2.19 0.43 6.44
C THR A 109 2.36 1.90 6.08
N PHE A 110 2.09 2.84 6.99
CA PHE A 110 2.39 4.26 6.75
C PHE A 110 3.89 4.55 6.59
N LEU A 111 4.77 3.79 7.24
CA LEU A 111 6.22 3.96 7.11
C LEU A 111 6.70 3.70 5.67
N THR A 112 6.02 2.81 4.93
CA THR A 112 6.35 2.48 3.54
C THR A 112 6.19 3.66 2.57
N VAL A 113 5.46 4.70 2.96
CA VAL A 113 5.17 5.86 2.13
C VAL A 113 6.16 7.01 2.39
N THR A 114 6.94 6.89 3.46
CA THR A 114 7.92 7.88 3.91
C THR A 114 9.33 7.50 3.47
N SER A 115 10.31 8.39 3.67
CA SER A 115 11.74 8.10 3.46
C SER A 115 12.27 6.93 4.30
N LEU A 116 11.53 6.48 5.32
CA LEU A 116 11.85 5.30 6.11
C LEU A 116 11.63 3.98 5.33
N HIS A 117 10.95 4.02 4.18
CA HIS A 117 10.74 2.87 3.30
C HIS A 117 12.05 2.15 2.97
N ASP A 118 13.08 2.88 2.58
CA ASP A 118 14.34 2.28 2.12
C ASP A 118 15.11 1.63 3.27
N ILE A 119 15.05 2.22 4.47
CA ILE A 119 15.61 1.64 5.71
C ILE A 119 14.89 0.33 6.04
N MET A 120 13.56 0.33 5.96
CA MET A 120 12.76 -0.87 6.21
C MET A 120 13.15 -2.00 5.22
N LEU A 121 13.37 -1.66 3.95
CA LEU A 121 13.77 -2.61 2.90
C LEU A 121 15.16 -3.21 3.18
N ILE A 122 16.11 -2.38 3.63
CA ILE A 122 17.46 -2.82 4.02
C ILE A 122 17.40 -3.75 5.24
N ILE A 123 16.65 -3.38 6.29
CA ILE A 123 16.50 -4.20 7.50
C ILE A 123 15.87 -5.55 7.15
N SER A 124 14.78 -5.54 6.36
CA SER A 124 14.09 -6.76 5.93
C SER A 124 15.02 -7.69 5.16
N THR A 125 15.76 -7.16 4.17
CA THR A 125 16.72 -7.94 3.39
C THR A 125 17.86 -8.49 4.25
N SER A 126 18.34 -7.71 5.23
CA SER A 126 19.43 -8.13 6.12
C SER A 126 19.02 -9.22 7.10
N CYS A 127 17.81 -9.15 7.66
CA CYS A 127 17.30 -10.12 8.62
C CYS A 127 16.77 -11.40 7.97
N PHE A 128 16.16 -11.30 6.78
CA PHE A 128 15.42 -12.41 6.16
C PHE A 128 15.95 -12.84 4.79
N GLY A 129 16.75 -12.01 4.12
CA GLY A 129 17.27 -12.28 2.77
C GLY A 129 18.56 -13.10 2.70
N ARG A 130 19.04 -13.63 3.84
CA ARG A 130 20.18 -14.57 3.91
C ARG A 130 19.72 -16.02 4.05
N VAL A 131 18.76 -16.44 3.23
CA VAL A 131 18.38 -17.84 3.00
C VAL A 131 18.55 -18.12 1.53
#